data_AF-A0A6B2CSN9-F1
#
_entry.id   AF-A0A6B2CSN9-F1
#
_cell.length_a   1.000
_cell.length_b   1.000
_cell.length_c   1.000
_cell.angle_alpha   90.00
_cell.angle_beta   90.00
_cell.angle_gamma   90.00
#
_symmetry.space_group_name_H-M   'P 1'
#
loop_
_entity.id
_entity.type
_entity.pdbx_description
1 polymer ?
#
loop_
_entity_poly.entity_id
_entity_poly.type
_entity_poly.pdbx_seq_one_letter_code
_entity_poly.pdbx_strand_id
1 'polypeptide(L)'
;MRLFLVLLPLFLFSLSAAYVDKIYISLRQCLCLEPQWLYLDVKAHISSTGDSPLNLTLQWFDGGWGGACLLGPGPDVYNICSVPRSSSAVALTLYQNGLEIDRV
;
A
#
# COMPACT_ATOMS: atom_id res chain seq x y z
N MET A 1 40.60 2.21 5.87
CA MET A 1 40.09 1.66 4.59
C MET A 1 38.98 0.61 4.76
N ARG A 2 39.05 -0.34 5.72
CA ARG A 2 37.99 -1.36 5.90
C ARG A 2 36.61 -0.80 6.29
N LEU A 3 36.54 0.27 7.11
CA LEU A 3 35.26 0.87 7.53
C LEU A 3 34.47 1.48 6.35
N PHE A 4 35.18 2.13 5.42
CA PHE A 4 34.59 2.76 4.23
C PHE A 4 33.97 1.74 3.26
N LEU A 5 34.58 0.56 3.15
CA LEU A 5 34.08 -0.55 2.31
C LEU A 5 32.81 -1.19 2.86
N VAL A 6 32.53 -1.08 4.16
CA VAL A 6 31.31 -1.62 4.79
C VAL A 6 30.18 -0.58 4.78
N LEU A 7 30.51 0.70 4.91
CA LEU A 7 29.51 1.78 4.91
C LEU A 7 28.95 2.07 3.51
N LEU A 8 29.73 1.91 2.45
CA LEU A 8 29.29 2.17 1.08
C LEU A 8 28.09 1.31 0.62
N PRO A 9 28.08 -0.04 0.81
CA PRO A 9 26.91 -0.83 0.47
C PRO A 9 25.72 -0.51 1.37
N LEU A 10 25.92 -0.27 2.67
CA LEU A 10 24.83 0.15 3.57
C LEU A 10 24.18 1.48 3.12
N PHE A 11 25.00 2.44 2.68
CA PHE A 11 24.52 3.72 2.16
C PHE A 11 23.77 3.52 0.83
N LEU A 12 24.28 2.67 -0.07
CA LEU A 12 23.60 2.33 -1.33
C LEU A 12 22.28 1.57 -1.11
N PHE A 13 22.19 0.71 -0.09
CA PHE A 13 20.94 0.04 0.28
C PHE A 13 19.90 1.00 0.88
N SER A 14 20.32 2.04 1.59
CA SER A 14 19.40 3.05 2.13
C SER A 14 18.74 3.93 1.06
N LEU A 15 19.27 3.93 -0.17
CA LEU A 15 18.78 4.75 -1.27
C LEU A 15 17.69 4.09 -2.12
N SER A 16 17.30 2.82 -1.86
CA SER A 16 16.30 2.09 -2.67
C SER A 16 14.97 1.80 -1.97
N ALA A 17 14.65 2.50 -0.88
CA ALA A 17 13.41 2.26 -0.16
C ALA A 17 12.21 2.85 -0.92
N ALA A 18 11.31 1.99 -1.38
CA ALA A 18 9.99 2.41 -1.84
C ALA A 18 9.05 2.56 -0.64
N TYR A 19 8.24 3.61 -0.62
CA TYR A 19 7.29 3.87 0.47
C TYR A 19 6.08 4.65 -0.04
N VAL A 20 4.98 4.61 0.72
CA VAL A 20 3.79 5.40 0.41
C VAL A 20 3.95 6.80 0.99
N ASP A 21 4.01 7.84 0.15
CA ASP A 21 4.22 9.22 0.60
C ASP A 21 2.93 10.05 0.66
N LYS A 22 1.91 9.67 -0.11
CA LYS A 22 0.60 10.35 -0.14
C LYS A 22 -0.52 9.33 -0.23
N ILE A 23 -1.57 9.58 0.55
CA ILE A 23 -2.76 8.73 0.62
C ILE A 23 -4.00 9.61 0.63
N TYR A 24 -5.00 9.21 -0.15
CA TYR A 24 -6.34 9.74 -0.09
C TYR A 24 -7.33 8.56 -0.07
N ILE A 25 -8.11 8.49 1.01
CA ILE A 25 -9.18 7.49 1.18
C ILE A 25 -10.47 8.26 1.43
N SER A 26 -11.47 8.04 0.60
CA SER A 26 -12.81 8.60 0.82
C SER A 26 -13.89 7.54 0.74
N LEU A 27 -14.85 7.63 1.65
CA LEU A 27 -16.05 6.80 1.60
C LEU A 27 -16.95 7.26 0.45
N ARG A 28 -17.23 6.35 -0.48
CA ARG A 28 -18.19 6.58 -1.54
C ARG A 28 -19.60 6.30 -1.01
N GLN A 29 -20.43 7.34 -0.95
CA GLN A 29 -21.84 7.20 -0.60
C GLN A 29 -22.69 7.27 -1.86
N CYS A 30 -23.31 6.15 -2.25
CA CYS A 30 -24.33 6.13 -3.30
C CYS A 30 -25.56 5.38 -2.78
N LEU A 31 -26.76 5.81 -3.19
CA LEU A 31 -28.04 5.25 -2.72
C LEU A 31 -28.25 3.78 -3.11
N CYS A 32 -27.45 3.24 -4.03
CA CYS A 32 -27.59 1.88 -4.59
C CYS A 32 -26.53 0.89 -4.07
N LEU A 33 -25.76 1.25 -3.04
CA LEU A 33 -24.69 0.40 -2.52
C LEU A 33 -25.25 -0.66 -1.57
N GLU A 34 -24.71 -1.87 -1.64
CA GLU A 34 -25.10 -2.95 -0.74
C GLU A 34 -24.72 -2.60 0.71
N PRO A 35 -25.65 -2.76 1.68
CA PRO A 35 -25.47 -2.23 3.05
C PRO A 35 -24.34 -2.91 3.84
N GLN A 36 -23.91 -4.09 3.40
CA GLN A 36 -22.86 -4.91 4.01
C GLN A 36 -21.43 -4.49 3.62
N TRP A 37 -21.29 -3.61 2.62
CA TRP A 37 -19.99 -3.17 2.10
C TRP A 37 -19.78 -1.67 2.30
N LEU A 38 -18.55 -1.30 2.63
CA LEU A 38 -18.02 0.06 2.56
C LEU A 38 -17.24 0.20 1.26
N TYR A 39 -17.67 1.12 0.41
CA TYR A 39 -17.00 1.40 -0.85
C TYR A 39 -16.04 2.56 -0.65
N LEU A 40 -14.75 2.30 -0.77
CA LEU A 40 -13.69 3.27 -0.53
C LEU A 40 -13.03 3.63 -1.86
N ASP A 41 -13.07 4.91 -2.22
CA ASP A 41 -12.20 5.45 -3.27
C ASP A 41 -10.81 5.64 -2.66
N VAL A 42 -9.82 4.91 -3.18
CA VAL A 42 -8.47 4.90 -2.63
C VAL A 42 -7.49 5.35 -3.70
N LYS A 43 -6.75 6.42 -3.41
CA LYS A 43 -5.66 6.95 -4.21
C LYS A 43 -4.40 6.98 -3.37
N ALA A 44 -3.29 6.57 -3.94
CA ALA A 44 -2.00 6.69 -3.28
C ALA A 44 -0.91 7.02 -4.30
N HIS A 45 0.12 7.71 -3.81
CA HIS A 45 1.37 7.85 -4.53
C HIS A 45 2.46 7.06 -3.80
N ILE A 46 3.34 6.42 -4.58
CA ILE A 46 4.44 5.58 -4.12
C ILE A 46 5.72 6.24 -4.61
N SER A 47 6.55 6.67 -3.66
CA SER A 47 7.89 7.15 -3.96
C SER A 47 8.83 5.95 -4.05
N SER A 48 9.54 5.81 -5.17
CA SER A 48 10.56 4.79 -5.39
C SER A 48 11.69 5.35 -6.24
N THR A 49 12.92 4.91 -5.96
CA THR A 49 14.14 5.26 -6.72
C THR A 49 14.59 4.16 -7.68
N GLY A 50 13.83 3.05 -7.78
CA GLY A 50 14.18 1.92 -8.64
C GLY A 50 12.99 1.34 -9.42
N ASP A 51 13.31 0.56 -10.44
CA ASP A 51 12.36 -0.03 -11.41
C ASP A 51 11.74 -1.37 -10.95
N SER A 52 11.89 -1.72 -9.67
CA SER A 52 11.30 -2.96 -9.17
C SER A 52 9.78 -2.89 -9.24
N PRO A 53 9.10 -4.00 -9.59
CA PRO A 53 7.64 -4.03 -9.59
C PRO A 53 7.12 -3.81 -8.16
N LEU A 54 6.26 -2.80 -8.03
CA LEU A 54 5.60 -2.42 -6.78
C LEU A 54 4.10 -2.68 -6.92
N ASN A 55 3.50 -3.23 -5.88
CA ASN A 55 2.06 -3.44 -5.80
C ASN A 55 1.53 -2.89 -4.50
N LEU A 56 0.47 -2.08 -4.57
CA LEU A 56 -0.21 -1.59 -3.39
C LEU A 56 -1.55 -2.31 -3.22
N THR A 57 -1.81 -2.80 -2.02
CA THR A 57 -3.05 -3.51 -1.68
C THR A 57 -3.73 -2.81 -0.52
N LEU A 58 -5.04 -2.60 -0.62
CA LEU A 58 -5.85 -2.28 0.56
C LEU A 58 -6.25 -3.59 1.26
N GLN A 59 -5.88 -3.67 2.53
CA GLN A 59 -6.22 -4.75 3.45
C GLN A 59 -7.17 -4.24 4.53
N TRP A 60 -7.87 -5.16 5.19
CA TRP A 60 -8.75 -4.85 6.30
C TRP A 60 -8.56 -5.82 7.45
N PHE A 61 -8.94 -5.39 8.65
CA PHE A 61 -8.82 -6.18 9.86
C PHE A 61 -10.18 -6.70 10.33
N ASP A 62 -10.33 -8.03 10.31
CA ASP A 62 -11.51 -8.76 10.79
C ASP A 62 -11.07 -10.01 11.59
N GLY A 63 -10.40 -9.77 12.73
CA GLY A 63 -9.75 -10.84 13.52
C GLY A 63 -8.35 -11.23 13.03
N GLY A 64 -7.91 -10.64 11.92
CA GLY A 64 -6.58 -10.75 11.35
C GLY A 64 -6.43 -9.80 10.17
N TRP A 65 -5.19 -9.45 9.82
CA TRP A 65 -4.93 -8.70 8.59
C TRP A 65 -5.17 -9.60 7.39
N GLY A 66 -6.19 -9.25 6.61
CA GLY A 66 -6.62 -10.02 5.46
C GLY A 66 -7.34 -9.13 4.45
N GLY A 67 -7.84 -9.74 3.39
CA GLY A 67 -8.43 -9.00 2.28
C GLY A 67 -7.40 -8.58 1.23
N ALA A 68 -7.86 -8.51 -0.01
CA ALA A 68 -7.02 -8.20 -1.15
C ALA A 68 -7.83 -7.33 -2.13
N CYS A 69 -7.81 -6.02 -1.91
CA CYS A 69 -8.16 -5.10 -2.96
C CYS A 69 -6.87 -4.54 -3.58
N LEU A 70 -6.49 -5.08 -4.74
CA LEU A 70 -5.33 -4.60 -5.48
C LEU A 70 -5.63 -3.20 -6.03
N LEU A 71 -4.79 -2.21 -5.68
CA LEU A 71 -4.93 -0.85 -6.19
C LEU A 71 -4.24 -0.67 -7.55
N GLY A 72 -3.24 -1.51 -7.82
CA GLY A 72 -2.52 -1.55 -9.09
C GLY A 72 -1.01 -1.35 -8.92
N PRO A 73 -0.26 -1.47 -10.04
CA PRO A 73 1.16 -1.16 -10.08
C PRO A 73 1.43 0.31 -10.44
N GLY A 74 2.62 0.80 -10.08
CA GLY A 74 3.12 2.12 -10.51
C GLY A 74 3.14 3.17 -9.38
N PRO A 75 3.70 4.37 -9.67
CA PRO A 75 3.89 5.42 -8.68
C PRO A 75 2.60 6.13 -8.29
N ASP A 76 1.58 6.17 -9.15
CA ASP A 76 0.26 6.71 -8.84
C ASP A 76 -0.78 5.62 -9.04
N VAL A 77 -1.45 5.22 -7.97
CA VAL A 77 -2.46 4.16 -8.00
C VAL A 77 -3.81 4.66 -7.54
N TYR A 78 -4.84 4.13 -8.16
CA TYR A 78 -6.22 4.43 -7.83
C TYR A 78 -7.09 3.21 -8.05
N ASN A 79 -7.88 2.86 -7.05
CA ASN A 79 -8.96 1.90 -7.23
C ASN A 79 -10.08 2.16 -6.21
N ILE A 80 -11.22 1.52 -6.46
CA ILE A 80 -12.36 1.51 -5.56
C ILE A 80 -12.43 0.13 -4.91
N CYS A 81 -12.30 0.11 -3.59
CA CYS A 81 -12.31 -1.12 -2.82
C CYS A 81 -13.64 -1.29 -2.09
N SER A 82 -14.18 -2.51 -2.13
CA SER A 82 -15.32 -2.89 -1.28
C SER A 82 -14.76 -3.61 -0.05
N VAL A 83 -14.95 -3.01 1.12
CA VAL A 83 -14.48 -3.52 2.41
C VAL A 83 -15.69 -3.96 3.23
N PRO A 84 -15.67 -5.10 3.94
CA PRO A 84 -16.77 -5.48 4.81
C PRO A 84 -17.06 -4.38 5.83
N ARG A 85 -18.35 -4.04 6.01
CA ARG A 85 -18.74 -3.00 6.98
C ARG A 85 -18.44 -3.39 8.44
N SER A 86 -18.25 -4.68 8.71
CA SER A 86 -17.82 -5.21 9.99
C SER A 86 -16.33 -5.00 10.29
N SER A 87 -15.52 -4.68 9.27
CA SER A 87 -14.08 -4.49 9.45
C SER A 87 -13.80 -3.32 10.40
N SER A 88 -12.87 -3.55 11.32
CA SER A 88 -12.54 -2.57 12.37
C SER A 88 -11.41 -1.62 11.98
N ALA A 89 -10.61 -1.98 10.98
CA ALA A 89 -9.54 -1.16 10.43
C ALA A 89 -9.27 -1.51 8.97
N VAL A 90 -8.61 -0.59 8.26
CA VAL A 90 -8.03 -0.80 6.94
C VAL A 90 -6.56 -0.36 6.96
N ALA A 91 -5.75 -0.94 6.09
CA ALA A 91 -4.36 -0.57 5.89
C ALA A 91 -3.99 -0.65 4.41
N LEU A 92 -3.04 0.17 4.00
CA LEU A 92 -2.38 0.07 2.70
C LEU A 92 -1.06 -0.65 2.87
N THR A 93 -0.90 -1.77 2.16
CA THR A 93 0.30 -2.60 2.25
C THR A 93 1.03 -2.58 0.92
N LEU A 94 2.27 -2.11 0.96
CA LEU A 94 3.16 -2.02 -0.19
C LEU A 94 4.01 -3.29 -0.29
N TYR A 95 3.95 -3.91 -1.46
CA TYR A 95 4.72 -5.09 -1.79
C TYR A 95 5.76 -4.80 -2.86
N GLN A 96 6.98 -5.28 -2.64
CA GLN A 96 8.05 -5.29 -3.62
C GLN A 96 8.53 -6.75 -3.78
N ASN A 97 8.46 -7.28 -5.00
CA ASN A 97 8.82 -8.67 -5.31
C ASN A 97 8.10 -9.71 -4.40
N GLY A 98 6.86 -9.43 -3.99
CA GLY A 98 6.07 -10.31 -3.14
C GLY A 98 6.34 -10.18 -1.63
N LEU A 99 7.28 -9.32 -1.22
CA LEU A 99 7.55 -9.02 0.18
C LEU A 99 6.91 -7.69 0.58
N GLU A 100 6.31 -7.67 1.76
CA GLU A 100 5.83 -6.43 2.36
C GLU A 100 7.01 -5.57 2.79
N ILE A 101 7.03 -4.31 2.36
CA ILE A 101 8.11 -3.36 2.66
C ILE A 101 7.61 -2.10 3.40
N ASP A 102 6.31 -1.80 3.33
CA ASP A 102 5.70 -0.67 4.01
C ASP A 102 4.21 -0.95 4.28
N ARG A 103 3.67 -0.39 5.36
CA ARG A 103 2.26 -0.45 5.71
C ARG A 103 1.82 0.81 6.45
N VAL A 104 0.73 1.42 5.97
CA VAL A 104 0.12 2.64 6.55
C VAL A 104 -1.34 2.42 6.88
#